data_AF-A0A9D9EXA0-F1
#
_entry.id   AF-A0A9D9EXA0-F1
#
_cell.length_a   1.000
_cell.length_b   1.000
_cell.length_c   1.000
_cell.angle_alpha   90.00
_cell.angle_beta   90.00
_cell.angle_gamma   90.00
#
_symmetry.space_group_name_H-M   'P 1'
#
loop_
_entity.id
_entity.type
_entity.pdbx_description
1 polymer ?
#
loop_
_entity_poly.entity_id
_entity_poly.type
_entity_poly.pdbx_seq_one_letter_code
_entity_poly.pdbx_strand_id
1 'polypeptide(L)'
;MKTRIFACIAAALLVLASAPAFAGSCPLQMSKIDKALESASLSAADMGKVKGLRAKGEALHKAGKHAESVKTLKEAQEILGIN
;
A
#
# COMPACT_ATOMS: atom_id res chain seq x y z
N MET A 1 44.88 -15.06 -21.99
CA MET A 1 43.47 -14.99 -22.47
C MET A 1 42.48 -15.82 -21.65
N LYS A 2 42.89 -16.85 -20.89
CA LYS A 2 41.96 -17.67 -20.09
C LYS A 2 41.54 -17.03 -18.75
N THR A 3 42.32 -16.11 -18.22
CA THR A 3 42.02 -15.35 -16.98
C THR A 3 41.06 -14.17 -17.16
N ARG A 4 40.70 -13.81 -18.40
CA ARG A 4 39.72 -12.74 -18.69
C ARG A 4 38.29 -13.24 -18.89
N ILE A 5 38.08 -14.56 -18.96
CA ILE A 5 36.74 -15.17 -19.09
C ILE A 5 36.02 -15.18 -17.73
N PHE A 6 36.76 -15.27 -16.62
CA PHE A 6 36.18 -15.19 -15.27
C PHE A 6 35.66 -13.79 -14.91
N ALA A 7 36.15 -12.74 -15.56
CA ALA A 7 35.71 -11.37 -15.31
C ALA A 7 34.34 -11.03 -15.94
N CYS A 8 33.85 -11.85 -16.89
CA CYS A 8 32.56 -11.61 -17.55
C CYS A 8 31.39 -12.39 -16.94
N ILE A 9 31.65 -13.40 -16.09
CA ILE A 9 30.58 -14.17 -15.43
C ILE A 9 30.19 -13.55 -14.06
N ALA A 10 31.07 -12.74 -13.46
CA ALA A 10 30.77 -12.04 -12.21
C ALA A 10 29.85 -10.82 -12.36
N ALA A 11 29.55 -10.39 -13.59
CA ALA A 11 28.63 -9.27 -13.85
C ALA A 11 27.14 -9.70 -13.89
N ALA A 12 26.83 -11.00 -13.79
CA ALA A 12 25.45 -11.50 -13.85
C ALA A 12 24.75 -11.62 -12.48
N LEU A 13 25.44 -11.33 -11.37
CA LEU A 13 24.91 -11.57 -10.01
C LEU A 13 24.32 -10.35 -9.31
N LEU A 14 24.17 -9.22 -10.01
CA LEU A 14 23.64 -7.98 -9.44
C LEU A 14 22.48 -7.40 -10.25
N VAL A 15 21.68 -8.24 -10.92
CA VAL A 15 20.26 -7.88 -11.08
C VAL A 15 19.69 -7.94 -9.68
N LEU A 16 19.76 -6.78 -9.01
CA LEU A 16 19.17 -6.52 -7.72
C LEU A 16 17.84 -7.25 -7.68
N ALA A 17 17.65 -8.02 -6.61
CA ALA A 17 16.35 -8.45 -6.19
C ALA A 17 15.43 -7.23 -6.18
N SER A 18 14.72 -6.99 -7.28
CA SER A 18 13.48 -6.24 -7.29
C SER A 18 12.48 -7.14 -6.57
N ALA A 19 12.68 -7.28 -5.26
CA ALA A 19 11.66 -7.84 -4.40
C ALA A 19 10.42 -7.02 -4.71
N PRO A 20 9.32 -7.62 -5.20
CA PRO A 20 8.07 -6.90 -5.39
C PRO A 20 7.46 -6.72 -4.00
N ALA A 21 8.10 -5.94 -3.14
CA ALA A 21 7.63 -5.74 -1.79
C ALA A 21 6.76 -4.49 -1.80
N PHE A 22 5.44 -4.68 -1.64
CA PHE A 22 4.37 -3.68 -1.44
C PHE A 22 3.50 -3.25 -2.63
N ALA A 23 3.58 -3.84 -3.82
CA ALA A 23 2.75 -3.42 -4.97
C ALA A 23 1.21 -3.51 -4.82
N GLY A 24 0.68 -3.95 -3.67
CA GLY A 24 -0.78 -4.08 -3.44
C GLY A 24 -1.30 -3.65 -2.06
N SER A 25 -0.48 -3.11 -1.15
CA SER A 25 -0.93 -2.85 0.22
C SER A 25 -2.02 -1.77 0.32
N CYS A 26 -1.82 -0.61 -0.32
CA CYS A 26 -2.81 0.46 -0.28
C CYS A 26 -4.12 0.06 -0.99
N PRO A 27 -4.10 -0.49 -2.22
CA PRO A 27 -5.33 -0.96 -2.87
C PRO A 27 -6.09 -2.02 -2.06
N LEU A 28 -5.39 -2.95 -1.41
CA LEU A 28 -6.00 -3.94 -0.54
C LEU A 28 -6.68 -3.30 0.69
N GLN A 29 -6.01 -2.36 1.34
CA GLN A 29 -6.58 -1.63 2.49
C GLN A 29 -7.81 -0.81 2.09
N MET A 30 -7.76 -0.13 0.93
CA MET A 30 -8.91 0.60 0.38
C MET A 30 -10.08 -0.36 0.14
N SER A 31 -9.85 -1.50 -0.52
CA SER A 31 -10.89 -2.50 -0.76
C SER A 31 -11.46 -3.07 0.55
N LYS A 32 -10.62 -3.29 1.57
CA LYS A 32 -11.07 -3.74 2.90
C LYS A 32 -12.00 -2.71 3.56
N ILE A 33 -11.65 -1.42 3.45
CA ILE A 33 -12.49 -0.31 3.95
C ILE A 33 -13.81 -0.26 3.17
N ASP A 34 -13.76 -0.36 1.84
CA ASP A 34 -14.95 -0.31 0.98
C ASP A 34 -15.94 -1.42 1.36
N LYS A 35 -15.46 -2.65 1.53
CA LYS A 35 -16.29 -3.78 1.99
C LYS A 35 -16.88 -3.56 3.38
N ALA A 36 -16.10 -3.03 4.32
CA ALA A 36 -16.59 -2.77 5.67
C ALA A 36 -17.68 -1.69 5.68
N LEU A 37 -17.57 -0.67 4.82
CA LEU A 37 -18.56 0.40 4.68
C LEU A 37 -19.93 -0.09 4.21
N GLU A 38 -20.03 -1.24 3.52
CA GLU A 38 -21.30 -1.82 3.08
C GLU A 38 -22.23 -2.22 4.25
N SER A 39 -21.65 -2.53 5.41
CA SER A 39 -22.39 -3.00 6.60
C SER A 39 -22.04 -2.25 7.88
N ALA A 40 -21.23 -1.19 7.79
CA ALA A 40 -20.77 -0.42 8.93
C ALA A 40 -21.93 0.28 9.65
N SER A 41 -22.05 0.03 10.96
CA SER A 41 -22.94 0.76 11.85
C SER A 41 -22.12 1.79 12.64
N LEU A 42 -21.98 2.99 12.06
CA LEU A 42 -21.21 4.10 12.63
C LEU A 42 -22.10 5.33 12.81
N SER A 43 -21.67 6.27 13.66
CA SER A 43 -22.26 7.61 13.69
C SER A 43 -22.10 8.30 12.32
N ALA A 44 -22.97 9.26 12.00
CA ALA A 44 -22.85 10.01 10.75
C ALA A 44 -21.50 10.74 10.64
N ALA A 45 -20.96 11.22 11.76
CA ALA A 45 -19.65 11.86 11.84
C ALA A 45 -18.52 10.87 11.50
N ASP A 46 -18.53 9.68 12.09
CA ASP A 46 -17.50 8.66 11.85
C ASP A 46 -17.60 8.10 10.44
N MET A 47 -18.81 7.90 9.92
CA MET A 47 -19.04 7.51 8.53
C MET A 47 -18.43 8.53 7.55
N GLY A 48 -18.63 9.83 7.82
CA GLY A 48 -18.00 10.91 7.04
C GLY A 48 -16.48 10.88 7.12
N LYS A 49 -15.93 10.69 8.33
CA LYS A 49 -14.50 10.61 8.57
C LYS A 49 -13.85 9.43 7.85
N VAL A 50 -14.43 8.24 7.92
CA VAL A 50 -13.93 7.03 7.24
C VAL A 50 -13.93 7.22 5.72
N LYS A 51 -15.02 7.72 5.14
CA LYS A 51 -15.09 8.00 3.68
C LYS A 51 -14.04 9.03 3.25
N GLY A 52 -13.84 10.08 4.05
CA GLY A 52 -12.81 11.08 3.81
C GLY A 52 -11.40 10.51 3.87
N LEU A 53 -11.09 9.69 4.88
CA LEU A 53 -9.79 9.02 5.01
C LEU A 53 -9.54 8.03 3.86
N ARG A 54 -10.57 7.26 3.44
CA ARG A 54 -10.51 6.37 2.28
C ARG A 54 -10.14 7.14 1.01
N ALA A 55 -10.86 8.22 0.71
CA ALA A 55 -10.60 9.05 -0.46
C ALA A 55 -9.21 9.72 -0.42
N LYS A 56 -8.80 10.23 0.76
CA LYS A 56 -7.47 10.81 0.96
C LYS A 56 -6.37 9.77 0.77
N GLY A 57 -6.54 8.56 1.30
CA GLY A 57 -5.61 7.45 1.09
C GLY A 57 -5.44 7.12 -0.39
N GLU A 58 -6.54 7.03 -1.14
CA GLU A 58 -6.49 6.83 -2.61
C GLU A 58 -5.72 7.96 -3.33
N ALA A 59 -5.98 9.23 -2.98
CA ALA A 59 -5.27 10.36 -3.56
C ALA A 59 -3.77 10.32 -3.26
N LEU A 60 -3.38 9.98 -2.03
CA LEU A 60 -1.98 9.81 -1.64
C LEU A 60 -1.30 8.67 -2.40
N HIS A 61 -2.00 7.54 -2.59
CA HIS A 61 -1.51 6.44 -3.40
C HIS A 61 -1.27 6.86 -4.86
N LYS A 62 -2.23 7.54 -5.49
CA LYS A 62 -2.11 8.06 -6.86
C LYS A 62 -0.97 9.08 -7.00
N ALA A 63 -0.64 9.80 -5.93
CA ALA A 63 0.48 10.73 -5.86
C ALA A 63 1.84 10.07 -5.53
N GLY A 64 1.91 8.74 -5.40
CA GLY A 64 3.13 8.01 -5.04
C GLY A 64 3.51 8.10 -3.55
N LYS A 65 2.70 8.75 -2.72
CA LYS A 65 2.91 8.92 -1.27
C LYS A 65 2.43 7.70 -0.49
N HIS A 66 3.01 6.53 -0.76
CA HIS A 66 2.53 5.24 -0.25
C HIS A 66 2.53 5.15 1.28
N ALA A 67 3.57 5.62 1.96
CA ALA A 67 3.62 5.59 3.43
C ALA A 67 2.51 6.46 4.06
N GLU A 68 2.26 7.64 3.49
CA GLU A 68 1.16 8.52 3.93
C GLU A 68 -0.21 7.88 3.63
N SER A 69 -0.36 7.21 2.48
CA SER A 69 -1.57 6.46 2.14
C SER A 69 -1.85 5.38 3.16
N VAL A 70 -0.88 4.52 3.47
CA VAL A 70 -1.05 3.43 4.44
C VAL A 70 -1.42 3.98 5.82
N LYS A 71 -0.74 5.03 6.28
CA LYS A 71 -1.07 5.68 7.56
C LYS A 71 -2.52 6.19 7.57
N THR A 72 -2.92 6.90 6.52
CA THR A 72 -4.27 7.46 6.40
C THR A 72 -5.34 6.38 6.35
N LEU A 73 -5.10 5.29 5.61
CA LEU A 73 -6.03 4.17 5.51
C LEU A 73 -6.13 3.39 6.83
N LYS A 74 -5.03 3.28 7.58
CA LYS A 74 -5.03 2.68 8.92
C LYS A 74 -5.94 3.43 9.90
N GLU A 75 -5.91 4.77 9.89
CA GLU A 75 -6.82 5.58 10.71
C GLU A 75 -8.30 5.28 10.38
N ALA A 76 -8.63 5.01 9.10
CA ALA A 76 -9.99 4.61 8.71
C ALA A 76 -10.34 3.20 9.23
N GLN A 77 -9.39 2.27 9.18
CA GLN A 77 -9.56 0.89 9.67
C GLN A 77 -9.74 0.83 11.19
N GLU A 78 -9.07 1.71 11.94
CA GLU A 78 -9.24 1.84 13.39
C GLU A 78 -10.66 2.27 13.77
N ILE A 79 -11.24 3.26 13.06
CA ILE A 79 -12.64 3.69 13.28
C ILE A 79 -13.62 2.57 12.93
N LEU A 80 -13.33 1.80 11.88
CA LEU A 80 -14.14 0.66 11.45
C LEU A 80 -13.94 -0.59 12.32
N GLY A 81 -12.96 -0.61 13.23
CA GLY A 81 -12.64 -1.79 14.04
C GLY A 81 -12.08 -2.98 13.25
N ILE A 82 -11.42 -2.72 12.12
CA ILE A 82 -10.92 -3.76 11.20
C ILE A 82 -9.39 -3.77 11.05
N ASN A 83 -8.65 -3.14 11.97
CA ASN A 83 -7.19 -3.02 11.90
C ASN A 83 -6.48 -4.32 12.30
#